data_AF-A0A6J4HY32-F1
#
_entry.id   AF-A0A6J4HY32-F1
#
_cell.length_a   1.000
_cell.length_b   1.000
_cell.length_c   1.000
_cell.angle_alpha   90.00
_cell.angle_beta   90.00
_cell.angle_gamma   90.00
#
_symmetry.space_group_name_H-M   'P 1'
#
loop_
_entity.id
_entity.type
_entity.pdbx_description
1 polymer ?
#
loop_
_entity_poly.entity_id
_entity_poly.type
_entity_poly.pdbx_seq_one_letter_code
_entity_poly.pdbx_strand_id
1 'polypeptide(L)'
;QAFTAFGVFLLRQFFLGIPFELEDAARVDGATRFGCFWRIILPLSGPALATLAVFAFLFHWNNLLWPLIVANTNATIPVVVGLRQFQGQYGTDWNLLMAAAAIATIPVVVVYLLAQRWFVRGITLSGFGGR
;
A
#
# COMPACT_ATOMS: atom_id res chain seq x y z
N GLN A 1 10.02 -1.77 4.40
CA GLN A 1 10.69 -1.71 3.11
C GLN A 1 9.70 -1.14 2.11
N ALA A 2 9.82 0.16 1.80
CA ALA A 2 8.98 0.81 0.80
C ALA A 2 9.34 0.38 -0.65
N PHE A 3 10.54 -0.18 -0.84
CA PHE A 3 11.01 -0.73 -2.10
C PHE A 3 10.96 -2.27 -2.03
N THR A 4 10.06 -2.88 -2.79
CA THR A 4 9.93 -4.34 -2.90
C THR A 4 9.88 -4.71 -4.37
N ALA A 5 10.34 -5.92 -4.73
CA ALA A 5 10.28 -6.41 -6.11
C ALA A 5 8.85 -6.38 -6.66
N PHE A 6 7.87 -6.72 -5.81
CA PHE A 6 6.45 -6.61 -6.13
C PHE A 6 6.02 -5.17 -6.44
N GLY A 7 6.44 -4.20 -5.63
CA GLY A 7 6.09 -2.80 -5.86
C GLY A 7 6.66 -2.26 -7.17
N VAL A 8 7.90 -2.63 -7.51
CA VAL A 8 8.52 -2.29 -8.80
C VAL A 8 7.76 -2.93 -9.95
N PHE A 9 7.42 -4.21 -9.83
CA PHE A 9 6.65 -4.93 -10.84
C PHE A 9 5.27 -4.30 -11.09
N LEU A 10 4.54 -4.00 -10.02
CA LEU A 10 3.22 -3.38 -10.08
C LEU A 10 3.28 -2.02 -10.79
N LEU A 11 4.18 -1.13 -10.33
CA LEU A 11 4.31 0.20 -10.94
C LEU A 11 4.75 0.12 -12.40
N ARG A 12 5.69 -0.77 -12.73
CA ARG A 12 6.10 -1.02 -14.11
C ARG A 12 4.92 -1.46 -14.97
N GLN A 13 4.11 -2.40 -14.48
CA GLN A 13 2.96 -2.90 -15.23
C GLN A 13 1.92 -1.79 -15.48
N PHE A 14 1.74 -0.90 -14.51
CA PHE A 14 0.88 0.26 -14.69
C PHE A 14 1.44 1.26 -15.71
N PHE A 15 2.73 1.61 -15.61
CA PHE A 15 3.37 2.55 -16.55
C PHE A 15 3.35 2.05 -18.00
N LEU A 16 3.46 0.73 -18.22
CA LEU A 16 3.32 0.15 -19.55
C LEU A 16 1.92 0.31 -20.16
N GLY A 17 0.90 0.56 -19.34
CA GLY A 17 -0.45 0.87 -19.80
C GLY A 17 -0.66 2.34 -20.17
N ILE A 18 0.32 3.22 -19.91
CA ILE A 18 0.23 4.63 -20.28
C ILE A 18 0.65 4.78 -21.76
N PRO A 19 -0.19 5.37 -22.63
CA PRO A 19 0.13 5.50 -24.04
C PRO A 19 1.33 6.43 -24.27
N PHE A 20 2.22 6.01 -25.18
CA PHE A 20 3.44 6.74 -25.52
C PHE A 20 3.15 8.13 -26.12
N GLU A 21 1.99 8.30 -26.74
CA GLU A 21 1.49 9.55 -27.32
C GLU A 21 1.49 10.72 -26.32
N LEU A 22 1.29 10.45 -25.02
CA LEU A 22 1.36 11.47 -23.98
C LEU A 22 2.77 12.02 -23.78
N GLU A 23 3.81 11.19 -23.96
CA GLU A 23 5.20 11.63 -23.88
C GLU A 23 5.57 12.45 -25.13
N ASP A 24 5.11 12.03 -26.31
CA ASP A 24 5.32 12.78 -27.56
C ASP A 24 4.62 14.14 -27.53
N ALA A 25 3.36 14.21 -27.09
CA ALA A 25 2.63 15.47 -26.92
C ALA A 25 3.34 16.41 -25.93
N ALA A 26 3.77 15.89 -24.77
CA ALA A 26 4.52 16.67 -23.78
C ALA A 26 5.83 17.22 -24.35
N ARG A 27 6.48 16.46 -25.24
CA ARG A 27 7.72 16.87 -25.91
C ARG A 27 7.47 17.98 -26.95
N VAL A 28 6.37 17.90 -27.70
CA VAL A 28 5.92 18.97 -28.60
C VAL A 28 5.62 20.26 -27.82
N ASP A 29 5.04 20.13 -26.62
CA ASP A 29 4.78 21.24 -25.68
C ASP A 29 6.06 21.76 -24.97
N GLY A 30 7.24 21.26 -25.33
CA GLY A 30 8.52 21.70 -24.78
C GLY A 30 8.86 21.19 -23.38
N ALA A 31 8.11 20.20 -22.86
CA ALA A 31 8.43 19.58 -21.58
C ALA A 31 9.68 18.69 -21.69
N THR A 32 10.57 18.80 -20.70
CA THR A 32 11.67 17.84 -20.54
C THR A 32 11.13 16.49 -20.06
N ARG A 33 11.85 15.38 -20.28
CA ARG A 33 11.46 14.04 -19.78
C ARG A 33 11.12 14.04 -18.27
N PHE A 34 11.91 14.76 -17.48
CA PHE A 34 11.69 14.88 -16.04
C PHE A 34 10.42 15.70 -15.73
N GLY A 35 10.15 16.75 -16.51
CA GLY A 35 8.91 17.52 -16.43
C GLY A 35 7.68 16.69 -16.78
N CYS A 36 7.75 15.90 -17.86
CA CYS A 36 6.70 14.96 -18.25
C CYS A 36 6.41 13.94 -17.14
N PHE A 37 7.44 13.35 -16.55
CA PHE A 37 7.29 12.41 -15.44
C PHE A 37 6.52 13.01 -14.27
N TRP A 38 6.95 14.17 -13.76
CA TRP A 38 6.34 14.78 -12.57
C TRP A 38 4.95 15.38 -12.83
N ARG A 39 4.71 15.95 -14.01
CA ARG A 39 3.47 16.67 -14.31
C ARG A 39 2.38 15.80 -14.93
N ILE A 40 2.74 14.71 -15.59
CA ILE A 40 1.80 13.88 -16.36
C ILE A 40 1.78 12.47 -15.81
N ILE A 41 2.91 11.75 -15.85
CA ILE A 41 2.96 10.33 -15.49
C ILE A 41 2.65 10.11 -14.01
N LEU A 42 3.28 10.88 -13.11
CA LEU A 42 3.10 10.74 -11.66
C LEU A 42 1.65 10.96 -11.20
N PRO A 43 0.95 12.06 -11.57
CA PRO A 43 -0.45 12.24 -11.17
C PRO A 43 -1.40 11.21 -11.80
N LEU A 44 -1.15 10.77 -13.04
CA LEU A 44 -1.91 9.67 -13.68
C LEU A 44 -1.74 8.35 -12.92
N SER A 45 -0.59 8.18 -12.26
CA SER A 45 -0.24 6.97 -11.50
C SER A 45 -0.78 6.95 -10.08
N GLY A 46 -1.60 7.93 -9.69
CA GLY A 46 -2.28 7.98 -8.40
C GLY A 46 -2.97 6.67 -8.00
N PRO A 47 -3.74 5.99 -8.89
CA PRO A 47 -4.32 4.68 -8.61
C PRO A 47 -3.28 3.62 -8.24
N ALA A 48 -2.23 3.46 -9.06
CA ALA A 48 -1.18 2.47 -8.80
C ALA A 48 -0.40 2.76 -7.51
N LEU A 49 -0.08 4.03 -7.26
CA LEU A 49 0.58 4.45 -6.01
C LEU A 49 -0.29 4.18 -4.79
N ALA A 50 -1.60 4.40 -4.88
CA ALA A 50 -2.54 4.05 -3.80
C ALA A 50 -2.55 2.54 -3.55
N THR A 51 -2.58 1.71 -4.60
CA THR A 51 -2.53 0.24 -4.43
C THR A 51 -1.23 -0.20 -3.76
N LEU A 52 -0.09 0.35 -4.18
CA LEU A 52 1.21 0.08 -3.60
C LEU A 52 1.26 0.49 -2.11
N ALA A 53 0.72 1.65 -1.78
CA ALA A 53 0.65 2.15 -0.41
C ALA A 53 -0.17 1.23 0.50
N VAL A 54 -1.31 0.72 0.01
CA VAL A 54 -2.14 -0.25 0.75
C VAL A 54 -1.38 -1.54 1.00
N PHE A 55 -0.75 -2.12 -0.03
CA PHE A 55 0.02 -3.35 0.13
C PHE A 55 1.21 -3.16 1.07
N ALA A 56 1.92 -2.02 0.96
CA ALA A 56 3.03 -1.69 1.86
C ALA A 56 2.54 -1.52 3.31
N PHE A 57 1.41 -0.84 3.52
CA PHE A 57 0.81 -0.69 4.84
C PHE A 57 0.43 -2.05 5.42
N LEU A 58 -0.28 -2.89 4.66
CA LEU A 58 -0.67 -4.23 5.10
C LEU A 58 0.55 -5.09 5.48
N PHE A 59 1.59 -5.06 4.65
CA PHE A 59 2.82 -5.80 4.90
C PHE A 59 3.48 -5.38 6.22
N HIS A 60 3.54 -4.07 6.47
CA HIS A 60 4.12 -3.53 7.69
C HIS A 60 3.25 -3.74 8.92
N TRP A 61 1.95 -3.54 8.79
CA TRP A 61 0.99 -3.68 9.87
C TRP A 61 0.92 -5.11 10.39
N ASN A 62 0.94 -6.09 9.48
CA ASN A 62 0.89 -7.51 9.83
C ASN A 62 2.26 -8.10 10.22
N ASN A 63 3.34 -7.31 10.25
CA ASN A 63 4.66 -7.82 10.57
C ASN A 63 4.79 -8.13 12.06
N LEU A 64 4.69 -9.42 12.40
CA LEU A 64 4.84 -9.92 13.76
C LEU A 64 6.31 -10.24 14.11
N LEU A 65 7.02 -10.94 13.21
CA LEU A 65 8.28 -11.58 13.55
C LEU A 65 9.42 -10.58 13.79
N TRP A 66 9.56 -9.58 12.93
CA TRP A 66 10.65 -8.61 13.07
C TRP A 66 10.53 -7.83 14.39
N PRO A 67 9.37 -7.24 14.74
CA PRO A 67 9.27 -6.44 15.96
C PRO A 67 9.30 -7.30 17.21
N LEU A 68 8.82 -8.55 17.16
CA LEU A 68 8.96 -9.49 18.26
C LEU A 68 10.43 -9.75 18.63
N ILE A 69 11.33 -9.78 17.64
CA ILE A 69 12.76 -10.04 17.85
C ILE A 69 13.50 -8.78 18.34
N VAL A 70 13.12 -7.59 17.87
CA VAL A 70 13.90 -6.36 18.09
C VAL A 70 13.31 -5.42 19.14
N ALA A 71 12.01 -5.52 19.45
CA ALA A 71 11.40 -4.69 20.48
C ALA A 71 11.93 -5.11 21.86
N ASN A 72 12.65 -4.20 22.53
CA ASN A 72 13.23 -4.43 23.86
C ASN A 72 12.40 -3.80 24.99
N THR A 73 11.41 -2.97 24.68
CA THR A 73 10.61 -2.22 25.66
C THR A 73 9.13 -2.18 25.28
N ASN A 74 8.25 -2.29 26.29
CA ASN A 74 6.79 -2.33 26.12
C ASN A 74 6.18 -1.10 25.42
N ALA A 75 6.84 0.06 25.48
CA ALA A 75 6.34 1.30 24.87
C ALA A 75 6.42 1.31 23.33
N THR A 76 7.21 0.42 22.72
CA THR A 76 7.47 0.41 21.27
C THR A 76 6.92 -0.84 20.58
N ILE A 77 6.13 -1.64 21.29
CA ILE A 77 5.61 -2.92 20.79
C ILE A 77 4.44 -2.65 19.83
N PRO A 78 4.50 -3.17 18.58
CA PRO A 78 3.36 -3.08 17.66
C PRO A 78 2.15 -3.84 18.17
N VAL A 79 0.95 -3.36 17.85
CA VAL A 79 -0.33 -3.96 18.28
C VAL A 79 -0.38 -5.47 18.01
N VAL A 80 0.13 -5.92 16.86
CA VAL A 80 0.17 -7.34 16.48
C VAL A 80 1.05 -8.19 17.40
N VAL A 81 2.15 -7.63 17.92
CA VAL A 81 2.98 -8.31 18.94
C VAL A 81 2.28 -8.29 20.29
N GLY A 82 1.60 -7.19 20.65
CA GLY A 82 0.83 -7.09 21.89
C GLY A 82 -0.26 -8.15 22.04
N LEU A 83 -0.84 -8.63 20.94
CA LEU A 83 -1.82 -9.73 20.94
C LEU A 83 -1.26 -11.03 21.56
N ARG A 84 0.05 -11.27 21.46
CA ARG A 84 0.69 -12.45 22.07
C ARG A 84 0.67 -12.40 23.59
N GLN A 85 0.53 -11.24 24.20
CA GLN A 85 0.48 -11.12 25.65
C GLN A 85 -0.79 -11.75 26.25
N PHE A 86 -1.86 -11.89 25.46
CA PHE A 86 -3.09 -12.61 25.84
C PHE A 86 -3.01 -14.13 25.61
N GLN A 87 -1.91 -14.62 25.02
CA GLN A 87 -1.60 -16.04 24.84
C GLN A 87 -0.50 -16.43 25.83
N GLY A 88 -0.88 -16.60 27.10
CA GLY A 88 0.02 -16.96 28.18
C GLY A 88 0.36 -18.45 28.23
N GLN A 89 1.40 -18.81 29.00
CA GLN A 89 1.87 -20.19 29.15
C GLN A 89 0.84 -21.11 29.86
N TYR A 90 -0.09 -20.54 30.62
CA TYR A 90 -1.06 -21.27 31.45
C TYR A 90 -2.51 -21.17 30.96
N GLY A 91 -2.75 -20.45 29.86
CA GLY A 91 -4.10 -20.21 29.35
C GLY A 91 -4.13 -19.06 28.35
N THR A 92 -5.12 -19.09 27.46
CA THR A 92 -5.38 -18.01 26.50
C THR A 92 -6.65 -17.27 26.91
N ASP A 93 -6.54 -15.95 27.09
CA ASP A 93 -7.68 -15.10 27.38
C ASP A 93 -8.41 -14.75 26.08
N TRP A 94 -9.21 -15.71 25.59
CA TRP A 94 -9.90 -15.61 24.30
C TRP A 94 -10.75 -14.35 24.14
N ASN A 95 -11.43 -13.92 25.21
CA ASN A 95 -12.25 -12.71 25.19
C ASN A 95 -11.42 -11.45 24.90
N LEU A 96 -10.28 -11.31 25.59
CA LEU A 96 -9.38 -10.16 25.41
C LEU A 96 -8.64 -10.24 24.06
N LEU A 97 -8.20 -11.44 23.68
CA LEU A 97 -7.54 -11.66 22.40
C LEU A 97 -8.44 -11.30 21.22
N MET A 98 -9.71 -11.74 21.22
CA MET A 98 -10.66 -11.44 20.15
C MET A 98 -11.03 -9.95 20.10
N ALA A 99 -11.23 -9.31 21.27
CA ALA A 99 -11.49 -7.88 21.34
C ALA A 99 -10.31 -7.05 20.80
N ALA A 100 -9.08 -7.39 21.20
CA ALA A 100 -7.89 -6.72 20.72
C ALA A 100 -7.64 -6.97 19.22
N ALA A 101 -7.93 -8.17 18.71
CA ALA A 101 -7.83 -8.48 17.28
C ALA A 101 -8.84 -7.68 16.43
N ALA A 102 -10.07 -7.51 16.93
CA ALA A 102 -11.06 -6.65 16.29
C ALA A 102 -10.56 -5.20 16.18
N ILE A 103 -10.02 -4.65 17.27
CA ILE A 103 -9.44 -3.29 17.29
C ILE A 103 -8.25 -3.20 16.33
N ALA A 104 -7.37 -4.20 16.31
CA ALA A 104 -6.21 -4.25 15.42
C ALA A 104 -6.58 -4.27 13.92
N THR A 105 -7.81 -4.67 13.59
CA THR A 105 -8.32 -4.71 12.21
C THR A 105 -8.86 -3.34 11.75
N ILE A 106 -9.27 -2.47 12.67
CA ILE A 106 -9.87 -1.16 12.35
C ILE A 106 -8.97 -0.31 11.43
N PRO A 107 -7.66 -0.12 11.71
CA PRO A 107 -6.80 0.70 10.85
C PRO A 107 -6.68 0.17 9.43
N VAL A 108 -6.71 -1.15 9.26
CA VAL A 108 -6.68 -1.80 7.94
C VAL A 108 -7.93 -1.46 7.15
N VAL A 109 -9.11 -1.53 7.78
CA VAL A 109 -10.38 -1.17 7.16
C VAL A 109 -10.40 0.31 6.77
N VAL A 110 -9.90 1.20 7.63
CA VAL A 110 -9.82 2.63 7.34
C VAL A 110 -8.93 2.90 6.12
N VAL A 111 -7.74 2.29 6.06
CA VAL A 111 -6.83 2.43 4.91
C VAL A 111 -7.48 1.90 3.63
N TYR A 112 -8.18 0.76 3.71
CA TYR A 112 -8.89 0.19 2.57
C TYR A 112 -9.99 1.14 2.04
N LEU A 113 -10.83 1.68 2.93
CA LEU A 113 -11.90 2.62 2.55
C LEU A 113 -11.34 3.90 1.90
N LEU A 114 -10.24 4.42 2.41
CA LEU A 114 -9.56 5.59 1.83
C LEU A 114 -8.96 5.31 0.44
N ALA A 115 -8.51 4.07 0.22
CA ALA A 115 -7.92 3.63 -1.04
C ALA A 115 -8.95 3.17 -2.08
N GLN A 116 -10.14 2.72 -1.67
CA GLN A 116 -11.22 2.23 -2.56
C GLN A 116 -11.50 3.19 -3.73
N ARG A 117 -11.56 4.51 -3.47
CA ARG A 117 -11.80 5.53 -4.51
C ARG A 117 -10.74 5.55 -5.62
N TRP A 118 -9.51 5.13 -5.32
CA TRP A 118 -8.41 5.09 -6.26
C TRP A 118 -8.40 3.78 -7.06
N PHE A 119 -8.76 2.66 -6.43
CA PHE A 119 -8.94 1.38 -7.12
C PHE A 119 -10.02 1.48 -8.22
N VAL A 120 -11.16 2.13 -7.92
CA VAL A 120 -12.25 2.30 -8.90
C VAL A 120 -11.82 3.15 -10.10
N ARG A 121 -11.01 4.20 -9.89
CA ARG A 121 -10.48 5.05 -10.97
C ARG A 121 -9.41 4.36 -11.84
N GLY A 122 -8.63 3.44 -11.26
CA GLY A 122 -7.64 2.67 -12.00
C GLY A 122 -8.27 1.74 -13.05
N ILE A 123 -9.41 1.13 -12.71
CA ILE A 123 -10.16 0.24 -13.61
C ILE A 123 -10.74 1.03 -14.81
N THR A 124 -11.19 2.26 -14.59
CA THR A 124 -11.75 3.09 -15.68
C THR A 124 -10.70 3.51 -16.72
N LEU A 125 -9.42 3.66 -16.34
CA LEU A 125 -8.33 3.95 -17.27
C LEU A 125 -7.97 2.74 -18.16
N SER A 126 -8.07 1.51 -17.63
CA SER A 126 -7.91 0.30 -18.45
C SER A 126 -9.01 0.08 -19.49
N GLY A 127 -10.13 0.80 -19.40
CA GLY A 127 -11.21 0.79 -20.40
C GLY A 127 -10.88 1.52 -21.71
N PHE A 128 -9.86 2.38 -21.73
CA PHE A 128 -9.44 3.11 -22.92
C PHE A 128 -8.41 2.37 -23.79
N GLY A 129 -7.93 1.19 -23.36
CA GLY A 129 -7.03 0.33 -24.15
C GLY A 129 -7.72 -0.53 -25.21
N GLY A 130 -8.99 -0.24 -25.51
CA GLY A 130 -9.67 -0.75 -26.69
C GLY A 130 -9.32 0.12 -27.89
N ARG A 131 -8.19 -0.22 -28.53
CA ARG A 131 -7.56 0.35 -29.75
C ARG A 131 -6.33 1.22 -29.47
#